data_AF-A0AAU4DWM8-F1
#
_entry.id   AF-A0AAU4DWM8-F1
#
_cell.length_a   1.000
_cell.length_b   1.000
_cell.length_c   1.000
_cell.angle_alpha   90.00
_cell.angle_beta   90.00
_cell.angle_gamma   90.00
#
_symmetry.space_group_name_H-M   'P 1'
#
loop_
_entity.id
_entity.type
_entity.pdbx_description
1 polymer ?
#
loop_
_entity_poly.entity_id
_entity_poly.type
_entity_poly.pdbx_seq_one_letter_code
_entity_poly.pdbx_strand_id
1 'polypeptide(L)'
;MGVLRLSTGRIVGYRLSGRDYPVTMANAQRARNVAHCVERFGRDSNFTAYELKRFGDETGMEPYGRSTWWVVRGINRYLRGEANAVEMAITVTEAEAPVPTVKRPAARAYDALTEAKKNYEPTRRIAEAADLAVTRGGGRALEGASKTLGVERAAELMAALEEHARQAREAAGATRALFIKACDAADEAHRAAERLDVIKEGWAAERSLGLVEQVTRSAAAAFEQLHKAEGIQHQLRHEADRWGSRVR
;
A
#
# COMPACT_ATOMS: atom_id res chain seq x y z
N MET A 1 -19.84 25.68 21.42
CA MET A 1 -18.70 25.16 20.65
C MET A 1 -19.06 23.74 20.26
N GLY A 2 -19.02 23.38 18.98
CA GLY A 2 -19.51 22.07 18.52
C GLY A 2 -18.92 21.67 17.18
N VAL A 3 -18.87 20.37 16.92
CA VAL A 3 -18.53 19.83 15.60
C VAL A 3 -19.64 20.23 14.62
N LEU A 4 -19.26 20.62 13.40
CA LEU A 4 -20.18 20.90 12.30
C LEU A 4 -20.31 19.64 11.44
N ARG A 5 -21.53 19.24 11.13
CA ARG A 5 -21.83 18.09 10.27
C ARG A 5 -22.87 18.42 9.20
N LEU A 6 -22.85 17.67 8.11
CA LEU A 6 -23.94 17.65 7.13
C LEU A 6 -25.09 16.75 7.63
N SER A 7 -26.26 16.86 6.98
CA SER A 7 -27.39 15.95 7.19
C SER A 7 -27.03 14.48 6.93
N THR A 8 -26.04 14.24 6.07
CA THR A 8 -25.45 12.91 5.79
C THR A 8 -24.63 12.35 6.95
N GLY A 9 -24.39 13.12 8.02
CA GLY A 9 -23.55 12.72 9.16
C GLY A 9 -22.05 12.98 8.95
N ARG A 10 -21.64 13.47 7.78
CA ARG A 10 -20.25 13.83 7.50
C ARG A 10 -19.81 15.05 8.31
N ILE A 11 -18.68 14.95 9.01
CA ILE A 11 -18.02 16.10 9.65
C ILE A 11 -17.51 17.06 8.57
N VAL A 12 -17.68 18.36 8.76
CA VAL A 12 -17.18 19.40 7.82
C VAL A 12 -16.38 20.49 8.52
N GLY A 13 -16.53 20.64 9.84
CA GLY A 13 -15.89 21.72 10.56
C GLY A 13 -16.06 21.64 12.07
N TYR A 14 -15.65 22.70 12.74
CA TYR A 14 -15.99 22.97 14.14
C TYR A 14 -16.27 24.46 14.34
N ARG A 15 -17.18 24.77 15.25
CA ARG A 15 -17.51 26.14 15.66
C ARG A 15 -16.75 26.51 16.92
N LEU A 16 -15.83 27.46 16.82
CA LEU A 16 -15.03 28.01 17.93
C LEU A 16 -15.30 29.50 18.08
N SER A 17 -15.71 29.94 19.28
CA SER A 17 -15.98 31.35 19.61
C SER A 17 -16.90 32.06 18.60
N GLY A 18 -17.93 31.36 18.12
CA GLY A 18 -18.91 31.88 17.15
C GLY A 18 -18.43 31.91 15.69
N ARG A 19 -17.20 31.46 15.41
CA ARG A 19 -16.66 31.32 14.05
C ARG A 19 -16.55 29.85 13.65
N ASP A 20 -16.79 29.58 12.37
CA ASP A 20 -16.74 28.25 11.79
C ASP A 20 -15.38 28.02 11.12
N TYR A 21 -14.77 26.88 11.42
CA TYR A 21 -13.46 26.49 10.91
C TYR A 21 -13.58 25.15 10.16
N PRO A 22 -12.93 25.00 9.00
CA PRO A 22 -12.93 23.74 8.26
C PRO A 22 -12.18 22.65 9.02
N VAL A 23 -12.74 21.44 8.98
CA VAL A 23 -12.02 20.21 9.33
C VAL A 23 -11.42 19.65 8.05
N THR A 24 -10.15 19.28 8.11
CA THR A 24 -9.43 18.61 7.02
C THR A 24 -9.16 17.17 7.43
N MET A 25 -8.88 16.28 6.48
CA MET A 25 -8.45 14.93 6.81
C MET A 25 -7.23 14.92 7.73
N ALA A 26 -6.27 15.80 7.45
CA ALA A 26 -5.04 15.90 8.24
C ALA A 26 -5.34 16.30 9.69
N ASN A 27 -6.12 17.35 9.93
CA ASN A 27 -6.40 17.78 11.31
C ASN A 27 -7.32 16.78 12.04
N ALA A 28 -8.21 16.07 11.34
CA ALA A 28 -9.07 15.04 11.92
C ALA A 28 -8.28 13.78 12.34
N GLN A 29 -7.35 13.32 11.49
CA GLN A 29 -6.38 12.26 11.83
C GLN A 29 -5.50 12.69 13.01
N ARG A 30 -4.99 13.93 13.00
CA ARG A 30 -4.17 14.46 14.11
C ARG A 30 -4.96 14.54 15.41
N ALA A 31 -6.21 14.98 15.39
CA ALA A 31 -7.07 14.99 16.56
C ALA A 31 -7.22 13.58 17.17
N ARG A 32 -7.42 12.57 16.32
CA ARG A 32 -7.45 11.16 16.76
C ARG A 32 -6.12 10.70 17.34
N ASN A 33 -5.00 11.03 16.69
CA ASN A 33 -3.67 10.67 17.19
C ASN A 33 -3.36 11.33 18.53
N VAL A 34 -3.66 12.61 18.70
CA VAL A 34 -3.53 13.31 19.98
C VAL A 34 -4.36 12.61 21.05
N ALA A 35 -5.62 12.30 20.77
CA ALA A 35 -6.49 11.61 21.71
C ALA A 35 -5.92 10.23 22.11
N HIS A 36 -5.44 9.45 21.15
CA HIS A 36 -4.80 8.17 21.40
C HIS A 36 -3.50 8.30 22.22
N CYS A 37 -2.65 9.29 21.91
CA CYS A 37 -1.44 9.56 22.68
C CYS A 37 -1.76 9.94 24.12
N VAL A 38 -2.82 10.73 24.36
CA VAL A 38 -3.29 11.04 25.71
C VAL A 38 -3.77 9.81 26.45
N GLU A 39 -4.58 8.96 25.80
CA GLU A 39 -5.11 7.73 26.39
C GLU A 39 -3.98 6.75 26.76
N ARG A 40 -2.95 6.64 25.91
CA ARG A 40 -1.89 5.65 26.05
C ARG A 40 -0.69 6.12 26.88
N PHE A 41 -0.29 7.38 26.73
CA PHE A 41 0.96 7.92 27.29
C PHE A 41 0.74 9.08 28.26
N GLY A 42 -0.51 9.54 28.42
CA GLY A 42 -0.83 10.71 29.23
C GLY A 42 -0.66 12.03 28.48
N ARG A 43 -1.14 13.11 29.10
CA ARG A 43 -1.17 14.45 28.48
C ARG A 43 0.21 15.07 28.33
N ASP A 44 1.11 14.77 29.27
CA ASP A 44 2.42 15.40 29.37
C ASP A 44 3.52 14.61 28.63
N SER A 45 3.14 13.62 27.82
CA SER A 45 4.11 12.84 27.05
C SER A 45 4.66 13.63 25.86
N ASN A 46 5.93 13.37 25.52
CA ASN A 46 6.55 13.94 24.31
C ASN A 46 5.80 13.57 23.02
N PHE A 47 5.14 12.39 22.99
CA PHE A 47 4.31 11.97 21.85
C PHE A 47 3.05 12.82 21.72
N THR A 48 2.36 13.08 22.84
CA THR A 48 1.18 13.95 22.89
C THR A 48 1.56 15.38 22.50
N ALA A 49 2.67 15.90 23.05
CA ALA A 49 3.22 17.21 22.73
C ALA A 49 3.52 17.37 21.22
N TYR A 50 4.14 16.35 20.62
CA TYR A 50 4.45 16.33 19.19
C TYR A 50 3.19 16.38 18.32
N GLU A 51 2.20 15.53 18.59
CA GLU A 51 0.96 15.50 17.81
C GLU A 51 0.12 16.77 18.02
N LEU A 52 0.11 17.36 19.22
CA LEU A 52 -0.55 18.64 19.51
C LEU A 52 0.07 19.80 18.74
N LYS A 53 1.41 19.86 18.69
CA LYS A 53 2.12 20.87 17.92
C LYS A 53 1.73 20.79 16.44
N ARG A 54 1.74 19.60 15.86
CA ARG A 54 1.32 19.39 14.47
C ARG A 54 -0.14 19.74 14.21
N PHE A 55 -1.03 19.45 15.17
CA PHE A 55 -2.42 19.88 15.07
C PHE A 55 -2.53 21.41 15.05
N GLY A 56 -1.77 22.09 15.92
CA GLY A 56 -1.66 23.55 15.95
C GLY A 56 -1.13 24.13 14.63
N ASP A 57 -0.06 23.54 14.08
CA ASP A 57 0.53 23.96 12.80
C ASP A 57 -0.48 23.87 11.63
N GLU A 58 -1.33 22.85 11.61
CA GLU A 58 -2.36 22.66 10.56
C GLU A 58 -3.58 23.59 10.73
N THR A 59 -3.91 23.97 11.96
CA THR A 59 -5.14 24.73 12.28
C THR A 59 -4.87 26.20 12.60
N GLY A 60 -3.61 26.59 12.77
CA GLY A 60 -3.20 27.88 13.33
C GLY A 60 -3.57 28.05 14.81
N MET A 61 -4.01 26.99 15.49
CA MET A 61 -4.39 27.04 16.90
C MET A 61 -3.16 26.94 17.80
N GLU A 62 -3.20 27.66 18.93
CA GLU A 62 -2.14 27.57 19.94
C GLU A 62 -2.02 26.12 20.47
N PRO A 63 -0.84 25.49 20.35
CA PRO A 63 -0.60 24.20 20.98
C PRO A 63 -0.87 24.30 22.49
N TYR A 64 -1.48 23.28 23.09
CA TYR A 64 -1.88 23.25 24.51
C TYR A 64 -2.97 24.24 24.94
N GLY A 65 -3.41 25.14 24.05
CA GLY A 65 -4.53 26.03 24.30
C GLY A 65 -5.80 25.26 24.69
N ARG A 66 -6.58 25.80 25.63
CA ARG A 66 -7.84 25.18 26.08
C ARG A 66 -8.74 24.87 24.89
N SER A 67 -8.87 25.80 23.94
CA SER A 67 -9.65 25.64 22.70
C SER A 67 -9.18 24.47 21.84
N THR A 68 -7.85 24.28 21.72
CA THR A 68 -7.24 23.16 20.97
C THR A 68 -7.67 21.83 21.55
N TRP A 69 -7.65 21.71 22.88
CA TRP A 69 -8.12 20.50 23.58
C TRP A 69 -9.61 20.21 23.35
N TRP A 70 -10.45 21.24 23.36
CA TRP A 70 -11.88 21.09 23.08
C TRP A 70 -12.14 20.61 21.67
N VAL A 71 -11.46 21.20 20.69
CA VAL A 71 -11.59 20.83 19.28
C VAL A 71 -11.11 19.39 19.06
N VAL A 72 -9.91 19.05 19.55
CA VAL A 72 -9.35 17.69 19.44
C VAL A 72 -10.31 16.65 20.03
N ARG A 73 -10.84 16.90 21.23
CA ARG A 73 -11.80 15.99 21.87
C ARG A 73 -13.12 15.91 21.10
N GLY A 74 -13.67 17.06 20.70
CA GLY A 74 -14.93 17.12 19.97
C GLY A 74 -14.86 16.31 18.68
N ILE A 75 -13.81 16.51 17.88
CA ILE A 75 -13.56 15.74 16.66
C ILE A 75 -13.40 14.26 16.98
N ASN A 76 -12.54 13.88 17.92
CA ASN A 76 -12.29 12.47 18.22
C ASN A 76 -13.55 11.73 18.72
N ARG A 77 -14.33 12.34 19.62
CA ARG A 77 -15.56 11.74 20.14
C ARG A 77 -16.63 11.58 19.06
N TYR A 78 -16.76 12.59 18.20
CA TYR A 78 -17.67 12.52 17.05
C TYR A 78 -17.27 11.39 16.09
N LEU A 79 -15.97 11.30 15.76
CA LEU A 79 -15.45 10.23 14.89
C LEU A 79 -15.64 8.83 15.48
N ARG A 80 -15.63 8.69 16.80
CA ARG A 80 -15.93 7.43 17.51
C ARG A 80 -17.43 7.11 17.58
N GLY A 81 -18.30 8.02 17.15
CA GLY A 81 -19.75 7.86 17.25
C GLY A 81 -20.28 7.93 18.68
N GLU A 82 -19.59 8.63 19.59
CA GLU A 82 -20.11 8.82 20.95
C GLU A 82 -21.45 9.57 20.90
N ALA A 83 -22.51 8.99 21.48
CA ALA A 83 -23.89 9.48 21.33
C ALA A 83 -24.05 10.97 21.67
N ASN A 84 -23.47 11.39 22.79
CA ASN A 84 -23.46 12.80 23.21
C ASN A 84 -22.74 13.72 22.22
N ALA A 85 -21.65 13.28 21.61
CA ALA A 85 -20.91 14.08 20.63
C ALA A 85 -21.68 14.20 19.31
N VAL A 86 -22.41 13.15 18.91
CA VAL A 86 -23.29 13.17 17.73
C VAL A 86 -24.50 14.07 17.96
N GLU A 87 -25.12 14.00 19.14
CA GLU A 87 -26.26 14.87 19.52
C GLU A 87 -25.87 16.35 19.60
N MET A 88 -24.68 16.65 20.14
CA MET A 88 -24.17 18.03 20.26
C MET A 88 -23.61 18.59 18.95
N ALA A 89 -23.51 17.79 17.89
CA ALA A 89 -23.01 18.26 16.59
C ALA A 89 -24.04 19.14 15.89
N ILE A 90 -23.58 20.29 15.40
CA ILE A 90 -24.41 21.28 14.70
C ILE A 90 -24.56 20.82 13.25
N THR A 91 -25.80 20.63 12.82
CA THR A 91 -26.08 20.32 11.41
C THR A 91 -26.07 21.60 10.59
N VAL A 92 -25.27 21.65 9.53
CA VAL A 92 -25.16 22.75 8.58
C VAL A 92 -25.52 22.27 7.18
N THR A 93 -25.99 23.17 6.33
CA THR A 93 -26.22 22.87 4.91
C THR A 93 -24.89 22.78 4.14
N GLU A 94 -24.90 22.20 2.94
CA GLU A 94 -23.69 22.20 2.08
C GLU A 94 -23.24 23.62 1.71
N ALA A 95 -24.16 24.57 1.60
CA ALA A 95 -23.85 25.97 1.31
C ALA A 95 -23.18 26.70 2.49
N GLU A 96 -23.43 26.26 3.72
CA GLU A 96 -22.86 26.82 4.95
C GLU A 96 -21.61 26.07 5.41
N ALA A 97 -21.35 24.88 4.85
CA ALA A 97 -20.22 24.06 5.23
C ALA A 97 -18.90 24.74 4.84
N PRO A 98 -17.96 24.93 5.79
CA PRO A 98 -16.63 25.41 5.43
C PRO A 98 -15.97 24.38 4.51
N VAL A 99 -15.47 24.82 3.35
CA VAL A 99 -14.96 23.93 2.29
C VAL A 99 -13.82 23.06 2.84
N PRO A 100 -14.01 21.74 2.99
CA PRO A 100 -12.95 20.89 3.48
C PRO A 100 -11.89 20.70 2.40
N THR A 101 -10.66 21.08 2.70
CA THR A 101 -9.51 20.82 1.83
C THR A 101 -8.91 19.47 2.19
N VAL A 102 -9.03 18.50 1.28
CA VAL A 102 -8.37 17.21 1.43
C VAL A 102 -6.93 17.36 0.95
N LYS A 103 -6.02 17.78 1.84
CA LYS A 103 -4.61 17.92 1.51
C LYS A 103 -3.97 16.53 1.42
N ARG A 104 -3.73 16.04 0.19
CA ARG A 104 -3.09 14.75 -0.14
C ARG A 104 -3.74 13.53 0.56
N PRO A 105 -4.98 13.17 0.21
CA PRO A 105 -5.60 11.96 0.74
C PRO A 105 -4.76 10.72 0.42
N ALA A 106 -4.61 9.82 1.39
CA ALA A 106 -3.84 8.59 1.22
C ALA A 106 -2.40 8.81 0.72
N ALA A 107 -1.79 9.98 0.96
CA ALA A 107 -0.48 10.36 0.41
C ALA A 107 0.58 9.25 0.56
N ARG A 108 0.70 8.71 1.77
CA ARG A 108 1.65 7.65 2.09
C ARG A 108 1.38 6.37 1.30
N ALA A 109 0.11 6.02 1.08
CA ALA A 109 -0.28 4.86 0.29
C ALA A 109 0.03 5.08 -1.20
N TYR A 110 -0.24 6.28 -1.74
CA TYR A 110 0.11 6.63 -3.12
C TYR A 110 1.63 6.67 -3.37
N ASP A 111 2.39 7.24 -2.44
CA ASP A 111 3.86 7.24 -2.51
C ASP A 111 4.39 5.80 -2.50
N ALA A 112 3.86 4.95 -1.60
CA ALA A 112 4.23 3.55 -1.52
C ALA A 112 3.83 2.75 -2.78
N LEU A 113 2.64 3.01 -3.34
CA LEU A 113 2.19 2.39 -4.59
C LEU A 113 3.07 2.79 -5.78
N THR A 114 3.53 4.04 -5.82
CA THR A 114 4.43 4.52 -6.86
C THR A 114 5.76 3.77 -6.82
N GLU A 115 6.30 3.52 -5.63
CA GLU A 115 7.48 2.69 -5.46
C GLU A 115 7.20 1.22 -5.80
N ALA A 116 6.08 0.66 -5.33
CA ALA A 116 5.67 -0.72 -5.63
C ALA A 116 5.54 -0.99 -7.13
N LYS A 117 5.04 0.00 -7.88
CA LYS A 117 4.91 -0.07 -9.34
C LYS A 117 6.26 -0.33 -10.02
N LYS A 118 7.35 0.23 -9.50
CA LYS A 118 8.71 -0.01 -10.05
C LYS A 118 9.14 -1.46 -9.91
N ASN A 119 8.68 -2.16 -8.87
CA ASN A 119 8.93 -3.59 -8.68
C ASN A 119 7.95 -4.44 -9.50
N TYR A 120 6.69 -4.02 -9.61
CA TYR A 120 5.65 -4.73 -10.34
C TYR A 120 5.85 -4.70 -11.86
N GLU A 121 6.08 -3.54 -12.49
CA GLU A 121 6.12 -3.43 -13.96
C GLU A 121 7.12 -4.41 -14.62
N PRO A 122 8.34 -4.59 -14.09
CA PRO A 122 9.28 -5.59 -14.61
C PRO A 122 8.74 -7.03 -14.57
N THR A 123 7.84 -7.37 -13.63
CA THR A 123 7.30 -8.74 -13.50
C THR A 123 6.33 -9.12 -14.62
N ARG A 124 5.79 -8.15 -15.36
CA ARG A 124 4.76 -8.40 -16.38
C ARG A 124 5.23 -9.29 -17.53
N ARG A 125 6.54 -9.30 -17.81
CA ARG A 125 7.15 -10.11 -18.86
C ARG A 125 7.70 -11.46 -18.36
N ILE A 126 7.68 -11.71 -17.04
CA ILE A 126 8.29 -12.91 -16.46
C ILE A 126 7.64 -14.18 -17.00
N ALA A 127 6.31 -14.18 -17.24
CA ALA A 127 5.64 -15.36 -17.77
C ALA A 127 6.15 -15.73 -19.17
N GLU A 128 6.22 -14.75 -20.07
CA GLU A 128 6.76 -14.94 -21.43
C GLU A 128 8.24 -15.34 -21.40
N ALA A 129 9.04 -14.74 -20.51
CA ALA A 129 10.46 -15.07 -20.35
C ALA A 129 10.66 -16.51 -19.83
N ALA A 130 9.84 -16.94 -18.86
CA ALA A 130 9.87 -18.30 -18.32
C ALA A 130 9.48 -19.34 -19.39
N ASP A 131 8.44 -19.07 -20.18
CA ASP A 131 8.01 -19.94 -21.30
C ASP A 131 9.10 -20.04 -22.37
N LEU A 132 9.76 -18.92 -22.67
CA LEU A 132 10.87 -18.86 -23.61
C LEU A 132 12.10 -19.63 -23.10
N ALA A 133 12.39 -19.56 -21.79
CA ALA A 133 13.47 -20.33 -21.18
C ALA A 133 13.22 -21.84 -21.30
N VAL A 134 12.00 -22.31 -21.02
CA VAL A 134 11.59 -23.71 -21.22
C VAL A 134 11.75 -24.14 -22.67
N THR A 135 11.22 -23.34 -23.60
CA THR A 135 11.32 -23.62 -25.04
C THR A 135 12.78 -23.72 -25.50
N ARG A 136 13.66 -22.85 -24.99
CA ARG A 136 15.09 -22.83 -25.34
C ARG A 136 15.91 -23.94 -24.67
N GLY A 137 15.50 -24.39 -23.47
CA GLY A 137 16.12 -25.52 -22.78
C GLY A 137 15.76 -26.87 -23.41
N GLY A 138 14.59 -26.98 -24.02
CA GLY A 138 14.11 -28.17 -24.70
C GLY A 138 14.70 -28.42 -26.09
N GLY A 139 14.15 -29.43 -26.78
CA GLY A 139 14.50 -29.78 -28.16
C GLY A 139 16.00 -30.03 -28.35
N ARG A 140 16.61 -29.30 -29.31
CA ARG A 140 18.03 -29.47 -29.66
C ARG A 140 18.98 -29.23 -28.48
N ALA A 141 18.65 -28.32 -27.56
CA ALA A 141 19.50 -28.06 -26.39
C ALA A 141 19.50 -29.28 -25.45
N LEU A 142 18.32 -29.82 -25.14
CA LEU A 142 18.19 -31.03 -24.33
C LEU A 142 18.83 -32.25 -25.01
N GLU A 143 18.61 -32.43 -26.32
CA GLU A 143 19.22 -33.52 -27.10
C GLU A 143 20.75 -33.46 -27.08
N GLY A 144 21.33 -32.28 -27.30
CA GLY A 144 22.78 -32.08 -27.24
C GLY A 144 23.33 -32.27 -25.83
N ALA A 145 22.67 -31.71 -24.82
CA ALA A 145 23.06 -31.84 -23.42
C ALA A 145 23.02 -33.31 -22.96
N SER A 146 22.03 -34.09 -23.41
CA SER A 146 21.90 -35.52 -23.10
C SER A 146 23.08 -36.34 -23.61
N LYS A 147 23.69 -35.94 -24.73
CA LYS A 147 24.88 -36.59 -25.29
C LYS A 147 26.16 -36.25 -24.53
N THR A 148 26.21 -35.09 -23.86
CA THR A 148 27.37 -34.66 -23.06
C THR A 148 27.28 -35.12 -21.61
N LEU A 149 26.12 -34.95 -20.97
CA LEU A 149 25.88 -35.20 -19.55
C LEU A 149 25.30 -36.58 -19.24
N GLY A 150 24.74 -37.25 -20.24
CA GLY A 150 23.85 -38.41 -20.05
C GLY A 150 22.38 -38.00 -20.00
N VAL A 151 21.50 -38.91 -20.45
CA VAL A 151 20.06 -38.67 -20.61
C VAL A 151 19.38 -38.34 -19.27
N GLU A 152 19.69 -39.10 -18.22
CA GLU A 152 19.07 -38.91 -16.89
C GLU A 152 19.37 -37.52 -16.32
N ARG A 153 20.65 -37.13 -16.33
CA ARG A 153 21.07 -35.83 -15.78
C ARG A 153 20.52 -34.65 -16.58
N ALA A 154 20.44 -34.77 -17.89
CA ALA A 154 19.85 -33.74 -18.74
C ALA A 154 18.33 -33.61 -18.51
N ALA A 155 17.62 -34.74 -18.29
CA ALA A 155 16.22 -34.74 -17.93
C ALA A 155 15.97 -34.12 -16.54
N GLU A 156 16.81 -34.38 -15.54
CA GLU A 156 16.73 -33.73 -14.23
C GLU A 156 16.86 -32.20 -14.32
N LEU A 157 17.82 -31.71 -15.13
CA LEU A 157 17.99 -30.28 -15.37
C LEU A 157 16.76 -29.68 -16.06
N MET A 158 16.19 -30.37 -17.05
CA MET A 158 14.98 -29.90 -17.71
C MET A 158 13.79 -29.84 -16.75
N ALA A 159 13.59 -30.86 -15.90
CA ALA A 159 12.53 -30.86 -14.90
C ALA A 159 12.70 -29.71 -13.88
N ALA A 160 13.93 -29.45 -13.43
CA ALA A 160 14.22 -28.33 -12.54
C ALA A 160 13.97 -26.97 -13.22
N LEU A 161 14.30 -26.85 -14.50
CA LEU A 161 14.03 -25.65 -15.30
C LEU A 161 12.52 -25.40 -15.39
N GLU A 162 11.74 -26.41 -15.75
CA GLU A 162 10.28 -26.31 -15.85
C GLU A 162 9.64 -25.92 -14.52
N GLU A 163 10.14 -26.48 -13.42
CA GLU A 163 9.66 -26.17 -12.08
C GLU A 163 9.98 -24.72 -11.67
N HIS A 164 11.20 -24.24 -11.88
CA HIS A 164 11.55 -22.84 -11.62
C HIS A 164 10.77 -21.87 -12.52
N ALA A 165 10.56 -22.22 -13.79
CA ALA A 165 9.73 -21.44 -14.71
C ALA A 165 8.27 -21.37 -14.24
N ARG A 166 7.71 -22.49 -13.75
CA ARG A 166 6.36 -22.54 -13.15
C ARG A 166 6.27 -21.63 -11.92
N GLN A 167 7.22 -21.74 -10.99
CA GLN A 167 7.26 -20.91 -9.78
C GLN A 167 7.40 -19.41 -10.12
N ALA A 168 8.21 -19.06 -11.13
CA ALA A 168 8.34 -17.68 -11.60
C ALA A 168 7.00 -17.12 -12.15
N ARG A 169 6.27 -17.90 -12.94
CA ARG A 169 4.94 -17.55 -13.46
C ARG A 169 3.93 -17.32 -12.34
N GLU A 170 3.87 -18.23 -11.38
CA GLU A 170 2.95 -18.15 -10.24
C GLU A 170 3.25 -16.93 -9.37
N ALA A 171 4.53 -16.68 -9.05
CA ALA A 171 4.94 -15.50 -8.30
C ALA A 171 4.65 -14.19 -9.06
N ALA A 172 4.85 -14.15 -10.38
CA ALA A 172 4.49 -12.97 -11.20
C ALA A 172 2.97 -12.73 -11.21
N GLY A 173 2.17 -13.80 -11.34
CA GLY A 173 0.71 -13.72 -11.25
C GLY A 173 0.23 -13.23 -9.88
N ALA A 174 0.82 -13.74 -8.80
CA ALA A 174 0.54 -13.29 -7.43
C ALA A 174 0.92 -11.81 -7.23
N THR A 175 2.07 -11.38 -7.75
CA THR A 175 2.52 -9.98 -7.71
C THR A 175 1.49 -9.05 -8.35
N ARG A 176 0.98 -9.42 -9.54
CA ARG A 176 -0.07 -8.65 -10.23
C ARG A 176 -1.34 -8.56 -9.39
N ALA A 177 -1.82 -9.69 -8.85
CA ALA A 177 -3.03 -9.73 -8.06
C ALA A 177 -2.91 -8.87 -6.78
N LEU A 178 -1.76 -8.91 -6.11
CA LEU A 178 -1.46 -8.08 -4.94
C LEU A 178 -1.40 -6.59 -5.29
N PHE A 179 -0.78 -6.24 -6.43
CA PHE A 179 -0.69 -4.85 -6.87
C PHE A 179 -2.06 -4.26 -7.17
N ILE A 180 -2.93 -4.99 -7.86
CA ILE A 180 -4.32 -4.56 -8.12
C ILE A 180 -5.08 -4.33 -6.80
N LYS A 181 -5.00 -5.29 -5.86
CA LYS A 181 -5.61 -5.13 -4.53
C LYS A 181 -5.07 -3.91 -3.78
N ALA A 182 -3.78 -3.61 -3.92
CA ALA A 182 -3.15 -2.45 -3.29
C ALA A 182 -3.65 -1.13 -3.88
N CYS A 183 -3.87 -1.08 -5.21
CA CYS A 183 -4.51 0.04 -5.89
C CYS A 183 -5.97 0.22 -5.44
N ASP A 184 -6.76 -0.85 -5.42
CA ASP A 184 -8.17 -0.81 -4.98
C ASP A 184 -8.31 -0.28 -3.54
N ALA A 185 -7.39 -0.68 -2.65
CA ALA A 185 -7.35 -0.21 -1.27
C ALA A 185 -6.96 1.29 -1.18
N ALA A 186 -6.04 1.77 -2.01
CA ALA A 186 -5.71 3.19 -2.06
C ALA A 186 -6.87 4.04 -2.62
N ASP A 187 -7.59 3.55 -3.62
CA ASP A 187 -8.78 4.20 -4.16
C ASP A 187 -9.94 4.20 -3.15
N GLU A 188 -10.06 3.16 -2.32
CA GLU A 188 -10.98 3.16 -1.18
C GLU A 188 -10.58 4.22 -0.14
N ALA A 189 -9.28 4.36 0.16
CA ALA A 189 -8.78 5.38 1.07
C ALA A 189 -9.06 6.79 0.52
N HIS A 190 -8.85 7.02 -0.78
CA HIS A 190 -9.18 8.27 -1.44
C HIS A 190 -10.67 8.61 -1.31
N ARG A 191 -11.57 7.67 -1.65
CA ARG A 191 -13.03 7.85 -1.52
C ARG A 191 -13.51 8.02 -0.08
N ALA A 192 -12.78 7.48 0.90
CA ALA A 192 -13.05 7.72 2.31
C ALA A 192 -12.62 9.14 2.72
N ALA A 193 -11.46 9.58 2.24
CA ALA A 193 -10.94 10.92 2.49
C ALA A 193 -11.84 12.04 1.92
N GLU A 194 -12.38 11.86 0.71
CA GLU A 194 -13.37 12.79 0.11
C GLU A 194 -14.61 12.97 0.99
N ARG A 195 -14.95 11.96 1.79
CA ARG A 195 -16.09 11.96 2.71
C ARG A 195 -15.71 12.29 4.15
N LEU A 196 -14.45 12.64 4.41
CA LEU A 196 -13.90 12.84 5.75
C LEU A 196 -14.12 11.65 6.71
N ASP A 197 -14.18 10.43 6.16
CA ASP A 197 -14.25 9.19 6.94
C ASP A 197 -12.85 8.75 7.38
N VAL A 198 -12.39 9.33 8.49
CA VAL A 198 -11.03 9.15 9.03
C VAL A 198 -10.72 7.70 9.40
N ILE A 199 -11.71 6.95 9.88
CA ILE A 199 -11.50 5.55 10.30
C ILE A 199 -11.31 4.69 9.06
N LYS A 200 -12.21 4.80 8.10
CA LYS A 200 -12.15 4.02 6.86
C LYS A 200 -10.92 4.36 6.03
N GLU A 201 -10.58 5.64 5.93
CA GLU A 201 -9.38 6.08 5.21
C GLU A 201 -8.11 5.47 5.83
N GLY A 202 -7.97 5.55 7.16
CA GLY A 202 -6.80 5.01 7.85
C GLY A 202 -6.65 3.50 7.64
N TRP A 203 -7.74 2.75 7.78
CA TRP A 203 -7.72 1.30 7.53
C TRP A 203 -7.41 0.94 6.07
N ALA A 204 -8.01 1.64 5.12
CA ALA A 204 -7.76 1.39 3.70
C ALA A 204 -6.32 1.74 3.31
N ALA A 205 -5.77 2.85 3.83
CA ALA A 205 -4.38 3.23 3.63
C ALA A 205 -3.39 2.22 4.24
N GLU A 206 -3.63 1.76 5.47
CA GLU A 206 -2.82 0.72 6.12
C GLU A 206 -2.86 -0.61 5.36
N ARG A 207 -4.04 -1.03 4.90
CA ARG A 207 -4.18 -2.21 4.04
C ARG A 207 -3.38 -2.07 2.75
N SER A 208 -3.47 -0.92 2.08
CA SER A 208 -2.68 -0.66 0.86
C SER A 208 -1.18 -0.75 1.13
N LEU A 209 -0.69 -0.14 2.22
CA LEU A 209 0.72 -0.23 2.62
C LEU A 209 1.18 -1.68 2.89
N GLY A 210 0.38 -2.46 3.62
CA GLY A 210 0.69 -3.88 3.86
C GLY A 210 0.69 -4.73 2.59
N LEU A 211 -0.15 -4.40 1.61
CA LEU A 211 -0.17 -5.06 0.29
C LEU A 211 1.04 -4.66 -0.56
N VAL A 212 1.45 -3.40 -0.53
CA VAL A 212 2.66 -2.92 -1.23
C VAL A 212 3.91 -3.69 -0.79
N GLU A 213 4.08 -3.93 0.51
CA GLU A 213 5.21 -4.73 1.00
C GLU A 213 5.18 -6.17 0.45
N GLN A 214 3.99 -6.76 0.33
CA GLN A 214 3.82 -8.09 -0.26
C GLN A 214 4.11 -8.10 -1.77
N VAL A 215 3.74 -7.05 -2.50
CA VAL A 215 4.10 -6.89 -3.93
C VAL A 215 5.61 -6.96 -4.12
N THR A 216 6.38 -6.21 -3.33
CA THR A 216 7.84 -6.19 -3.44
C THR A 216 8.46 -7.56 -3.16
N ARG A 217 8.00 -8.26 -2.11
CA ARG A 217 8.47 -9.62 -1.80
C ARG A 217 8.11 -10.63 -2.90
N SER A 218 6.88 -10.58 -3.40
CA SER A 218 6.42 -11.47 -4.47
C SER A 218 7.17 -11.21 -5.78
N ALA A 219 7.46 -9.95 -6.10
CA ALA A 219 8.25 -9.58 -7.27
C ALA A 219 9.68 -10.12 -7.19
N ALA A 220 10.33 -9.95 -6.03
CA ALA A 220 11.67 -10.49 -5.80
C ALA A 220 11.72 -12.03 -5.97
N ALA A 221 10.73 -12.74 -5.43
CA ALA A 221 10.61 -14.18 -5.60
C ALA A 221 10.42 -14.57 -7.09
N ALA A 222 9.59 -13.84 -7.84
CA ALA A 222 9.42 -14.10 -9.27
C ALA A 222 10.73 -13.94 -10.06
N PHE A 223 11.51 -12.89 -9.76
CA PHE A 223 12.83 -12.66 -10.38
C PHE A 223 13.85 -13.73 -10.00
N GLU A 224 13.90 -14.14 -8.75
CA GLU A 224 14.80 -15.19 -8.28
C GLU A 224 14.55 -16.51 -9.03
N GLN A 225 13.28 -16.89 -9.18
CA GLN A 225 12.90 -18.12 -9.87
C GLN A 225 13.17 -18.04 -11.38
N LEU A 226 12.92 -16.89 -12.00
CA LEU A 226 13.27 -16.68 -13.40
C LEU A 226 14.79 -16.79 -13.62
N HIS A 227 15.60 -16.16 -12.78
CA HIS A 227 17.06 -16.23 -12.89
C HIS A 227 17.59 -17.66 -12.71
N LYS A 228 16.99 -18.45 -11.81
CA LYS A 228 17.29 -19.88 -11.67
C LYS A 228 16.94 -20.66 -12.94
N ALA A 229 15.76 -20.43 -13.52
CA ALA A 229 15.35 -21.06 -14.77
C ALA A 229 16.28 -20.70 -15.94
N GLU A 230 16.64 -19.42 -16.09
CA GLU A 230 17.59 -18.94 -17.10
C GLU A 230 18.99 -19.55 -16.90
N GLY A 231 19.47 -19.65 -15.66
CA GLY A 231 20.73 -20.31 -15.34
C GLY A 231 20.79 -21.77 -15.82
N ILE A 232 19.72 -22.54 -15.57
CA ILE A 232 19.62 -23.92 -16.04
C ILE A 232 19.49 -23.98 -17.58
N GLN A 233 18.72 -23.06 -18.18
CA GLN A 233 18.61 -22.96 -19.63
C GLN A 233 19.99 -22.72 -20.27
N HIS A 234 20.80 -21.83 -19.70
CA HIS A 234 22.16 -21.56 -20.15
C HIS A 234 23.06 -22.78 -20.01
N GLN A 235 22.94 -23.52 -18.90
CA GLN A 235 23.69 -24.76 -18.69
C GLN A 235 23.35 -25.82 -19.75
N LEU A 236 22.07 -26.09 -20.00
CA LEU A 236 21.63 -27.04 -21.02
C LEU A 236 22.17 -26.67 -22.41
N ARG A 237 22.07 -25.38 -22.78
CA ARG A 237 22.57 -24.90 -24.07
C ARG A 237 24.09 -25.04 -24.19
N HIS A 238 24.82 -24.70 -23.14
CA HIS A 238 26.28 -24.81 -23.14
C HIS A 238 26.77 -26.26 -23.30
N GLU A 239 26.10 -27.22 -22.66
CA GLU A 239 26.44 -28.64 -22.82
C GLU A 239 26.07 -29.18 -24.20
N ALA A 240 25.01 -28.65 -24.82
CA ALA A 240 24.67 -28.93 -26.20
C ALA A 240 25.73 -28.40 -27.19
N ASP A 241 26.22 -27.18 -26.95
CA ASP A 241 27.28 -26.56 -27.77
C ASP A 241 28.60 -27.33 -27.67
N ARG A 242 28.95 -27.84 -26.47
CA ARG A 242 30.11 -28.72 -26.26
C ARG A 242 30.01 -30.04 -27.03
N TRP A 243 28.83 -30.62 -27.14
CA TRP A 243 28.64 -31.79 -28.00
C TRP A 243 28.85 -31.41 -29.47
N GLY A 244 28.25 -30.30 -29.90
CA GLY A 244 28.34 -29.82 -31.27
C GLY A 244 29.77 -29.53 -31.74
N SER A 245 30.66 -29.11 -30.84
CA SER A 245 32.08 -28.88 -31.14
C SER A 245 32.95 -30.14 -31.15
N ARG A 246 32.51 -31.24 -30.50
CA ARG A 246 33.23 -32.52 -30.52
C ARG A 246 32.97 -33.37 -31.76
N VAL A 247 31.85 -33.13 -32.44
CA VAL A 247 31.40 -33.91 -33.61
C VAL A 247 31.80 -33.24 -34.94
N ARG A 248 32.36 -32.03 -34.90
CA ARG A 248 32.96 -31.34 -36.05
C ARG A 248 34.45 -31.60 -36.12
#